data_AF-A0A451BKA5-F1
#
_entry.id   AF-A0A451BKA5-F1
#
_cell.length_a   1.000
_cell.length_b   1.000
_cell.length_c   1.000
_cell.angle_alpha   90.00
_cell.angle_beta   90.00
_cell.angle_gamma   90.00
#
_symmetry.space_group_name_H-M   'P 1'
#
loop_
_entity.id
_entity.type
_entity.pdbx_description
1 polymer ?
#
loop_
_entity_poly.entity_id
_entity_poly.type
_entity_poly.pdbx_seq_one_letter_code
_entity_poly.pdbx_strand_id
1 'polypeptide(L)'
;MLTEGWDANTVTHVLGVRAFGTQLLCEQVIGRALRRQSYDLNEEGLFDVEYADVFGIPFDFTAEPVVAPPPQPRPTIRVRAVRPERDALAIRFPRVVGYRVKPPEEHIRVAFTADSILELTPDLVGPTITQNAGIIGQGVELGAADTENTRRATLAFHLAKRFLETRWRDPDQGPKWHLFGQIKQISERWLDAYLTCRGNTHIGQLLYQELADMACARIEAAISGAKSGKDRPQVVLDPYNPSGSTHHVDFTTTKTSRYRTDPRRCHIDWVITDSDWEAEFCRVAERHPRVLAYVKNHNLGFEVPYRQGSSNRLYRPDFIVLVNDGHGPDDPLHLVVEIKGYRGEDARDKKLAMENHWVPGVNQLGDYGRWGFVEFTDAYAMQDNFGEEMEKRFNEMIEGRWGGERTP
;
A
#
# COMPACT_ATOMS: atom_id res chain seq x y z
N MET A 1 25.52 13.56 -20.28
CA MET A 1 25.90 12.87 -19.03
C MET A 1 27.35 12.48 -19.14
N LEU A 2 28.19 12.90 -18.21
CA LEU A 2 29.52 12.30 -18.07
C LEU A 2 29.27 10.84 -17.69
N THR A 3 29.65 9.91 -18.55
CA THR A 3 29.37 8.47 -18.42
C THR A 3 30.35 7.75 -17.49
N GLU A 4 31.30 8.46 -16.91
CA GLU A 4 32.30 7.92 -16.00
C GLU A 4 31.87 8.19 -14.56
N GLY A 5 31.75 7.11 -13.77
CA GLY A 5 31.10 7.04 -12.44
C GLY A 5 31.76 7.84 -11.32
N TRP A 6 31.87 9.15 -11.48
CA TRP A 6 32.24 10.09 -10.43
C TRP A 6 30.97 10.60 -9.75
N ASP A 7 30.90 10.45 -8.43
CA ASP A 7 29.85 11.04 -7.59
C ASP A 7 30.05 12.57 -7.53
N ALA A 8 29.50 13.26 -8.52
CA ALA A 8 29.78 14.66 -8.83
C ALA A 8 28.72 15.62 -8.27
N ASN A 9 28.10 15.28 -7.13
CA ASN A 9 26.98 16.05 -6.55
C ASN A 9 27.36 17.47 -6.11
N THR A 10 28.66 17.75 -5.95
CA THR A 10 29.18 19.06 -5.55
C THR A 10 29.66 19.92 -6.72
N VAL A 11 29.58 19.43 -7.96
CA VAL A 11 30.05 20.19 -9.12
C VAL A 11 29.17 21.42 -9.31
N THR A 12 29.80 22.59 -9.28
CA THR A 12 29.16 23.89 -9.56
C THR A 12 29.55 24.43 -10.94
N HIS A 13 30.72 24.04 -11.46
CA HIS A 13 31.32 24.58 -12.68
C HIS A 13 31.90 23.45 -13.54
N VAL A 14 31.66 23.48 -14.85
CA VAL A 14 32.25 22.57 -15.85
C VAL A 14 33.04 23.40 -16.84
N LEU A 15 34.34 23.13 -16.99
CA LEU A 15 35.21 23.85 -17.92
C LEU A 15 35.70 22.92 -19.03
N GLY A 16 35.35 23.22 -20.27
CA GLY A 16 35.87 22.52 -21.44
C GLY A 16 37.31 22.95 -21.75
N VAL A 17 38.30 22.09 -21.48
CA VAL A 17 39.71 22.33 -21.80
C VAL A 17 40.18 21.48 -22.98
N ARG A 18 41.18 21.96 -23.73
CA ARG A 18 41.70 21.28 -24.92
C ARG A 18 43.21 21.42 -25.05
N ALA A 19 43.85 20.40 -25.63
CA ALA A 19 45.27 20.39 -25.96
C ALA A 19 45.62 21.38 -27.09
N PHE A 20 46.77 22.04 -26.97
CA PHE A 20 47.24 23.03 -27.94
C PHE A 20 47.57 22.37 -29.29
N GLY A 21 47.01 22.86 -30.41
CA GLY A 21 47.41 22.47 -31.78
C GLY A 21 46.42 21.61 -32.59
N THR A 22 45.27 21.23 -32.05
CA THR A 22 44.23 20.53 -32.82
C THR A 22 43.48 21.51 -33.74
N GLN A 23 42.73 21.06 -34.76
CA GLN A 23 41.89 21.93 -35.62
C GLN A 23 40.39 21.91 -35.31
N LEU A 24 39.91 20.97 -34.49
CA LEU A 24 38.50 20.88 -34.08
C LEU A 24 38.17 21.91 -33.00
N LEU A 25 37.29 22.88 -33.25
CA LEU A 25 36.84 23.81 -32.21
C LEU A 25 36.37 23.02 -30.97
N CYS A 26 36.73 23.47 -29.75
CA CYS A 26 36.07 22.93 -28.55
C CYS A 26 34.57 23.06 -28.77
N GLU A 27 33.79 22.04 -28.42
CA GLU A 27 32.34 22.12 -28.44
C GLU A 27 31.95 23.46 -27.79
N GLN A 28 31.33 24.34 -28.58
CA GLN A 28 31.02 25.71 -28.19
C GLN A 28 29.84 25.67 -27.23
N VAL A 29 30.05 25.15 -26.03
CA VAL A 29 29.00 24.94 -25.05
C VAL A 29 29.16 25.99 -23.98
N ILE A 30 28.35 27.04 -24.09
CA ILE A 30 28.03 27.96 -23.00
C ILE A 30 26.61 27.62 -22.60
N GLY A 31 26.39 27.37 -21.32
CA GLY A 31 25.04 27.03 -20.86
C GLY A 31 25.00 26.54 -19.43
N ARG A 32 23.91 25.85 -19.11
CA ARG A 32 23.65 25.29 -17.79
C ARG A 32 23.65 23.78 -17.90
N ALA A 33 24.43 23.12 -17.07
CA ALA A 33 24.29 21.70 -16.80
C ALA A 33 23.25 21.51 -15.69
N LEU A 34 22.52 20.40 -15.75
CA LEU A 34 21.71 19.96 -14.62
C LEU A 34 22.61 19.19 -13.66
N ARG A 35 22.50 19.51 -12.37
CA ARG A 35 23.16 18.77 -11.28
C ARG A 35 22.12 18.28 -10.28
N ARG A 36 22.59 17.48 -9.32
CA ARG A 36 21.76 16.95 -8.23
C ARG A 36 22.59 16.87 -6.96
N GLN A 37 22.29 17.72 -5.99
CA GLN A 37 22.90 17.71 -4.68
C GLN A 37 22.00 17.00 -3.66
N SER A 38 20.67 17.14 -3.79
CA SER A 38 19.69 16.44 -2.95
C SER A 38 18.77 15.53 -3.79
N TYR A 39 18.42 14.38 -3.22
CA TYR A 39 17.38 13.48 -3.72
C TYR A 39 16.06 13.66 -2.96
N ASP A 40 15.90 14.75 -2.23
CA ASP A 40 14.63 15.09 -1.60
C ASP A 40 13.64 15.58 -2.67
N LEU A 41 12.40 15.07 -2.60
CA LEU A 41 11.31 15.56 -3.43
C LEU A 41 10.75 16.88 -2.88
N ASN A 42 10.20 17.70 -3.76
CA ASN A 42 9.44 18.90 -3.43
C ASN A 42 7.96 18.54 -3.13
N GLU A 43 7.15 19.56 -2.85
CA GLU A 43 5.74 19.37 -2.46
C GLU A 43 4.88 18.77 -3.58
N GLU A 44 5.34 18.82 -4.83
CA GLU A 44 4.69 18.24 -6.00
C GLU A 44 5.19 16.81 -6.30
N GLY A 45 6.05 16.25 -5.45
CA GLY A 45 6.65 14.93 -5.66
C GLY A 45 7.69 14.90 -6.80
N LEU A 46 8.24 16.06 -7.16
CA LEU A 46 9.26 16.22 -8.19
C LEU A 46 10.60 16.62 -7.58
N PHE A 47 11.70 16.39 -8.28
CA PHE A 47 12.99 16.91 -7.84
C PHE A 47 13.17 18.36 -8.30
N ASP A 48 13.62 19.23 -7.40
CA ASP A 48 13.91 20.62 -7.75
C ASP A 48 15.04 20.71 -8.80
N VAL A 49 14.97 21.70 -9.68
CA VAL A 49 15.99 21.89 -10.73
C VAL A 49 17.22 22.56 -10.12
N GLU A 50 18.37 21.90 -10.22
CA GLU A 50 19.64 22.47 -9.81
C GLU A 50 20.58 22.61 -11.01
N TYR A 51 21.28 23.76 -11.09
CA TYR A 51 22.17 24.07 -12.20
C TYR A 51 23.65 24.07 -11.78
N ALA A 52 24.50 23.65 -12.70
CA ALA A 52 25.94 23.94 -12.73
C ALA A 52 26.25 24.78 -13.98
N ASP A 53 27.21 25.67 -13.87
CA ASP A 53 27.60 26.54 -14.99
C ASP A 53 28.60 25.83 -15.91
N VAL A 54 28.38 25.90 -17.22
CA VAL A 54 29.29 25.34 -18.24
C VAL A 54 30.02 26.47 -18.95
N PHE A 55 31.34 26.48 -18.80
CA PHE A 55 32.25 27.48 -19.33
C PHE A 55 32.94 26.99 -20.61
N GLY A 56 32.88 27.82 -21.64
CA GLY A 56 33.67 27.70 -22.88
C GLY A 56 34.76 28.77 -23.00
N ILE A 57 35.43 28.83 -24.14
CA ILE A 57 36.44 29.87 -24.46
C ILE A 57 35.71 31.23 -24.59
N PRO A 58 36.14 32.28 -23.86
CA PRO A 58 35.36 33.50 -23.73
C PRO A 58 35.41 34.35 -25.01
N PHE A 59 34.23 34.80 -25.46
CA PHE A 59 34.10 36.06 -26.20
C PHE A 59 33.48 37.09 -25.25
N ASP A 60 33.91 38.35 -25.33
CA ASP A 60 33.47 39.50 -24.51
C ASP A 60 31.98 39.90 -24.68
N PHE A 61 31.12 38.99 -25.14
CA PHE A 61 29.68 39.19 -25.33
C PHE A 61 28.81 38.49 -24.27
N THR A 62 29.39 37.97 -23.20
CA THR A 62 28.65 37.17 -22.21
C THR A 62 28.09 38.02 -21.07
N ALA A 63 26.83 37.76 -20.70
CA ALA A 63 26.19 38.38 -19.55
C ALA A 63 26.85 37.90 -18.25
N GLU A 64 26.90 38.78 -17.24
CA GLU A 64 27.48 38.45 -15.94
C GLU A 64 26.82 37.21 -15.33
N PRO A 65 27.60 36.32 -14.68
CA PRO A 65 27.07 35.13 -14.04
C PRO A 65 26.05 35.51 -12.96
N VAL A 66 24.84 35.00 -13.09
CA VAL A 66 23.81 35.15 -12.06
C VAL A 66 24.13 34.16 -10.94
N VAL A 67 24.86 34.63 -9.93
CA VAL A 67 25.13 33.85 -8.72
C VAL A 67 23.83 33.71 -7.95
N ALA A 68 23.15 32.57 -8.11
CA ALA A 68 21.99 32.24 -7.29
C ALA A 68 22.46 32.09 -5.83
N PRO A 69 21.83 32.80 -4.86
CA PRO A 69 22.14 32.58 -3.45
C PRO A 69 21.86 31.12 -3.10
N PRO A 70 22.68 30.50 -2.23
CA PRO A 70 22.43 29.13 -1.81
C PRO A 70 21.02 29.03 -1.21
N PRO A 71 20.23 28.00 -1.59
CA PRO A 71 18.88 27.83 -1.07
C PRO A 71 18.95 27.74 0.46
N GLN A 72 18.05 28.42 1.15
CA GLN A 72 18.01 28.34 2.61
C GLN A 72 17.75 26.88 3.03
N PRO A 73 18.48 26.36 4.03
CA PRO A 73 18.25 25.02 4.52
C PRO A 73 16.80 24.92 5.01
N ARG A 74 16.09 23.88 4.55
CA ARG A 74 14.69 23.66 4.94
C ARG A 74 14.61 23.53 6.47
N PRO A 75 13.64 24.17 7.13
CA PRO A 75 13.52 24.10 8.59
C PRO A 75 13.24 22.65 9.00
N THR A 76 14.13 22.09 9.83
CA THR A 76 13.98 20.74 10.36
C THR A 76 13.18 20.75 11.65
N ILE A 77 12.42 19.68 11.88
CA ILE A 77 11.82 19.38 13.18
C ILE A 77 12.21 17.97 13.59
N ARG A 78 12.29 17.75 14.90
CA ARG A 78 12.38 16.42 15.49
C ARG A 78 10.98 15.96 15.87
N VAL A 79 10.59 14.79 15.38
CA VAL A 79 9.37 14.09 15.72
C VAL A 79 9.73 12.99 16.70
N ARG A 80 9.08 12.95 17.86
CA ARG A 80 9.42 11.97 18.91
C ARG A 80 8.25 11.61 19.81
N ALA A 81 8.36 10.44 20.44
CA ALA A 81 7.61 10.12 21.64
C ALA A 81 7.94 11.13 22.76
N VAL A 82 6.92 11.77 23.33
CA VAL A 82 7.09 12.75 24.41
C VAL A 82 7.09 12.03 25.75
N ARG A 83 8.27 11.93 26.35
CA ARG A 83 8.51 11.16 27.55
C ARG A 83 9.13 12.01 28.66
N PRO A 84 8.74 11.80 29.92
CA PRO A 84 7.76 10.80 30.41
C PRO A 84 6.29 11.27 30.36
N GLU A 85 6.03 12.51 29.94
CA GLU A 85 4.74 13.19 30.16
C GLU A 85 3.57 12.52 29.44
N ARG A 86 3.83 11.77 28.36
CA ARG A 86 2.78 11.10 27.54
C ARG A 86 2.94 9.58 27.48
N ASP A 87 3.72 8.96 28.37
CA ASP A 87 3.94 7.49 28.39
C ASP A 87 2.62 6.71 28.56
N ALA A 88 1.61 7.30 29.22
CA ALA A 88 0.27 6.71 29.37
C ALA A 88 -0.52 6.55 28.04
N LEU A 89 -0.11 7.26 26.98
CA LEU A 89 -0.71 7.20 25.65
C LEU A 89 0.04 6.25 24.71
N ALA A 90 1.04 5.53 25.23
CA ALA A 90 1.86 4.66 24.42
C ALA A 90 1.09 3.45 23.89
N ILE A 91 1.07 3.31 22.56
CA ILE A 91 0.45 2.16 21.88
C ILE A 91 1.52 1.09 21.61
N ARG A 92 1.21 -0.16 21.98
CA ARG A 92 1.97 -1.37 21.66
C ARG A 92 1.21 -2.19 20.62
N PHE A 93 1.91 -2.79 19.67
CA PHE A 93 1.30 -3.54 18.57
C PHE A 93 2.16 -4.74 18.16
N PRO A 94 1.56 -5.78 17.58
CA PRO A 94 2.31 -6.94 17.11
C PRO A 94 3.06 -6.62 15.82
N ARG A 95 4.28 -7.16 15.68
CA ARG A 95 5.04 -7.16 14.43
C ARG A 95 4.83 -8.52 13.75
N VAL A 96 3.91 -8.55 12.80
CA VAL A 96 3.53 -9.75 12.06
C VAL A 96 4.40 -9.87 10.81
N VAL A 97 5.08 -11.00 10.62
CA VAL A 97 5.91 -11.29 9.44
C VAL A 97 5.22 -12.20 8.43
N GLY A 98 4.14 -12.88 8.82
CA GLY A 98 3.33 -13.70 7.92
C GLY A 98 2.19 -14.42 8.61
N TYR A 99 1.55 -15.33 7.89
CA TYR A 99 0.43 -16.14 8.38
C TYR A 99 0.67 -17.62 8.10
N ARG A 100 0.26 -18.48 9.04
CA ARG A 100 0.10 -19.91 8.83
C ARG A 100 -1.38 -20.21 8.67
N VAL A 101 -1.77 -20.55 7.44
CA VAL A 101 -3.12 -20.97 7.11
C VAL A 101 -3.10 -22.48 6.91
N LYS A 102 -3.76 -23.24 7.79
CA LYS A 102 -3.94 -24.68 7.59
C LYS A 102 -5.07 -24.93 6.59
N PRO A 103 -4.84 -25.66 5.50
CA PRO A 103 -5.93 -26.09 4.61
C PRO A 103 -6.92 -26.98 5.38
N PRO A 104 -8.24 -26.89 5.10
CA PRO A 104 -9.21 -27.83 5.65
C PRO A 104 -8.90 -29.26 5.21
N GLU A 105 -9.21 -30.25 6.05
CA GLU A 105 -8.96 -31.67 5.73
C GLU A 105 -10.05 -32.26 4.83
N GLU A 106 -11.33 -31.95 5.08
CA GLU A 106 -12.45 -32.59 4.35
C GLU A 106 -13.41 -31.61 3.67
N HIS A 107 -13.78 -30.50 4.31
CA HIS A 107 -14.80 -29.59 3.78
C HIS A 107 -14.35 -28.14 3.74
N ILE A 108 -14.46 -27.53 2.56
CA ILE A 108 -14.11 -26.12 2.33
C ILE A 108 -15.36 -25.27 2.43
N ARG A 109 -15.39 -24.36 3.41
CA ARG A 109 -16.37 -23.28 3.49
C ARG A 109 -15.83 -22.05 2.78
N VAL A 110 -16.71 -21.32 2.09
CA VAL A 110 -16.36 -20.09 1.38
C VAL A 110 -17.45 -19.04 1.60
N ALA A 111 -17.03 -17.80 1.88
CA ALA A 111 -17.90 -16.65 2.04
C ALA A 111 -17.42 -15.54 1.11
N PHE A 112 -18.06 -15.41 -0.06
CA PHE A 112 -17.74 -14.35 -1.00
C PHE A 112 -18.43 -13.04 -0.59
N THR A 113 -17.71 -11.94 -0.72
CA THR A 113 -18.16 -10.58 -0.40
C THR A 113 -18.00 -9.67 -1.62
N ALA A 114 -18.42 -8.41 -1.53
CA ALA A 114 -18.19 -7.44 -2.60
C ALA A 114 -16.69 -7.29 -2.97
N ASP A 115 -15.79 -7.48 -2.00
CA ASP A 115 -14.34 -7.42 -2.22
C ASP A 115 -13.77 -8.70 -2.87
N SER A 116 -14.58 -9.75 -3.03
CA SER A 116 -14.22 -10.94 -3.81
C SER A 116 -14.26 -10.70 -5.33
N ILE A 117 -14.81 -9.57 -5.78
CA ILE A 117 -14.92 -9.23 -7.20
C ILE A 117 -13.54 -8.89 -7.76
N LEU A 118 -13.19 -9.52 -8.90
CA LEU A 118 -12.09 -9.12 -9.76
C LEU A 118 -12.65 -8.49 -11.04
N GLU A 119 -12.31 -7.23 -11.29
CA GLU A 119 -12.65 -6.55 -12.52
C GLU A 119 -11.46 -6.61 -13.49
N LEU A 120 -11.63 -7.31 -14.61
CA LEU A 120 -10.68 -7.28 -15.71
C LEU A 120 -10.93 -6.01 -16.52
N THR A 121 -9.91 -5.15 -16.59
CA THR A 121 -9.92 -3.93 -17.38
C THR A 121 -8.67 -3.90 -18.27
N PRO A 122 -8.65 -3.10 -19.35
CA PRO A 122 -7.45 -2.93 -20.17
C PRO A 122 -6.23 -2.47 -19.37
N ASP A 123 -6.43 -1.65 -18.34
CA ASP A 123 -5.35 -1.20 -17.45
C ASP A 123 -4.73 -2.35 -16.67
N LEU A 124 -5.54 -3.34 -16.27
CA LEU A 124 -5.07 -4.50 -15.52
C LEU A 124 -4.48 -5.58 -16.43
N VAL A 125 -5.08 -5.82 -17.59
CA VAL A 125 -4.69 -6.91 -18.51
C VAL A 125 -3.57 -6.48 -19.47
N GLY A 126 -3.37 -5.18 -19.66
CA GLY A 126 -2.51 -4.62 -20.69
C GLY A 126 -3.21 -4.50 -22.05
N PRO A 127 -2.49 -4.05 -23.10
CA PRO A 127 -3.06 -3.80 -24.41
C PRO A 127 -3.74 -5.07 -24.95
N THR A 128 -5.08 -5.03 -25.02
CA THR A 128 -5.90 -6.17 -25.43
C THR A 128 -5.86 -6.42 -26.93
N ILE A 129 -5.41 -5.41 -27.69
CA ILE A 129 -5.18 -5.42 -29.13
C ILE A 129 -3.81 -4.77 -29.36
N THR A 130 -2.88 -5.51 -29.96
CA THR A 130 -1.60 -4.97 -30.43
C THR A 130 -1.60 -4.98 -31.95
N GLN A 131 -1.64 -3.79 -32.57
CA GLN A 131 -1.41 -3.66 -34.00
C GLN A 131 0.09 -3.59 -34.26
N ASN A 132 0.64 -4.63 -34.88
CA ASN A 132 2.01 -4.63 -35.35
C ASN A 132 1.99 -4.34 -36.86
N ALA A 133 2.43 -3.14 -37.24
CA ALA A 133 2.52 -2.73 -38.64
C ALA A 133 3.98 -2.76 -39.09
N GLY A 134 4.33 -3.67 -39.98
CA GLY A 134 5.62 -3.64 -40.68
C GLY A 134 5.69 -2.45 -41.65
N ILE A 135 6.92 -2.03 -42.00
CA ILE A 135 7.21 -0.90 -42.92
C ILE A 135 6.52 -1.05 -44.29
N ILE A 136 6.12 -2.27 -44.68
CA ILE A 136 5.44 -2.56 -45.94
C ILE A 136 4.10 -3.28 -45.67
N GLY A 137 3.09 -2.51 -45.28
CA GLY A 137 1.73 -2.67 -45.80
C GLY A 137 0.90 -3.92 -45.46
N GLN A 138 1.19 -4.66 -44.38
CA GLN A 138 0.20 -5.57 -43.79
C GLN A 138 0.27 -5.47 -42.26
N GLY A 139 -0.71 -4.81 -41.67
CA GLY A 139 -0.90 -4.81 -40.22
C GLY A 139 -1.47 -6.17 -39.82
N VAL A 140 -0.79 -6.88 -38.92
CA VAL A 140 -1.37 -8.05 -38.27
C VAL A 140 -1.91 -7.59 -36.93
N GLU A 141 -3.21 -7.79 -36.72
CA GLU A 141 -3.86 -7.57 -35.44
C GLU A 141 -3.61 -8.80 -34.57
N LEU A 142 -2.70 -8.67 -33.61
CA LEU A 142 -2.49 -9.68 -32.57
C LEU A 142 -3.41 -9.30 -31.40
N GLY A 143 -4.56 -9.97 -31.31
CA GLY A 143 -5.54 -9.79 -30.24
C GLY A 143 -5.73 -11.07 -29.43
N ALA A 144 -6.43 -10.95 -28.29
CA ALA A 144 -6.81 -12.07 -27.42
C ALA A 144 -7.88 -13.01 -28.01
N ALA A 145 -8.00 -13.09 -29.35
CA ALA A 145 -9.06 -13.81 -30.07
C ALA A 145 -9.08 -15.33 -29.78
N ASP A 146 -7.93 -15.92 -29.43
CA ASP A 146 -7.85 -17.33 -29.04
C ASP A 146 -8.45 -17.62 -27.65
N THR A 147 -8.59 -16.59 -26.80
CA THR A 147 -9.09 -16.75 -25.43
C THR A 147 -10.61 -16.56 -25.30
N GLU A 148 -11.27 -15.92 -26.28
CA GLU A 148 -12.73 -15.66 -26.25
C GLU A 148 -13.57 -16.95 -26.19
N ASN A 149 -13.11 -18.03 -26.83
CA ASN A 149 -13.83 -19.31 -26.90
C ASN A 149 -13.53 -20.26 -25.73
N THR A 150 -12.84 -19.80 -24.69
CA THR A 150 -12.48 -20.66 -23.56
C THR A 150 -13.72 -20.99 -22.73
N ARG A 151 -14.04 -22.28 -22.60
CA ARG A 151 -15.17 -22.73 -21.77
C ARG A 151 -14.90 -22.43 -20.29
N ARG A 152 -15.92 -21.94 -19.57
CA ARG A 152 -15.86 -21.67 -18.12
C ARG A 152 -15.37 -22.89 -17.31
N ALA A 153 -15.83 -24.08 -17.65
CA ALA A 153 -15.39 -25.32 -16.99
C ALA A 153 -13.88 -25.58 -17.14
N THR A 154 -13.31 -25.22 -18.30
CA THR A 154 -11.86 -25.29 -18.55
C THR A 154 -11.12 -24.27 -17.68
N LEU A 155 -11.60 -23.03 -17.61
CA LEU A 155 -11.02 -22.01 -16.73
C LEU A 155 -11.08 -22.42 -15.26
N ALA A 156 -12.22 -22.93 -14.79
CA ALA A 156 -12.35 -23.39 -13.41
C ALA A 156 -11.39 -24.53 -13.08
N PHE A 157 -11.16 -25.45 -14.02
CA PHE A 157 -10.16 -26.51 -13.89
C PHE A 157 -8.75 -25.92 -13.75
N HIS A 158 -8.36 -24.99 -14.63
CA HIS A 158 -7.04 -24.35 -14.57
C HIS A 158 -6.84 -23.52 -13.31
N LEU A 159 -7.85 -22.76 -12.89
CA LEU A 159 -7.82 -22.01 -11.63
C LEU A 159 -7.69 -22.95 -10.43
N ALA A 160 -8.46 -24.03 -10.37
CA ALA A 160 -8.36 -24.99 -9.28
C ALA A 160 -7.00 -25.68 -9.21
N LYS A 161 -6.46 -26.05 -10.38
CA LYS A 161 -5.12 -26.63 -10.49
C LYS A 161 -4.06 -25.65 -9.97
N ARG A 162 -4.07 -24.41 -10.48
CA ARG A 162 -3.13 -23.37 -10.09
C ARG A 162 -3.24 -23.03 -8.60
N PHE A 163 -4.46 -22.97 -8.06
CA PHE A 163 -4.71 -22.73 -6.65
C PHE A 163 -4.00 -23.77 -5.78
N LEU A 164 -4.20 -25.07 -6.05
CA LEU A 164 -3.55 -26.11 -5.26
C LEU A 164 -2.03 -26.12 -5.43
N GLU A 165 -1.53 -25.89 -6.65
CA GLU A 165 -0.09 -25.87 -6.94
C GLU A 165 0.66 -24.71 -6.30
N THR A 166 -0.01 -23.56 -6.11
CA THR A 166 0.61 -22.31 -5.64
C THR A 166 0.24 -21.90 -4.21
N ARG A 167 -0.88 -22.42 -3.67
CA ARG A 167 -1.44 -22.00 -2.37
C ARG A 167 -1.37 -23.13 -1.35
N TRP A 168 -1.88 -24.31 -1.70
CA TRP A 168 -2.04 -25.44 -0.79
C TRP A 168 -1.21 -26.63 -1.22
N ARG A 169 0.11 -26.40 -1.17
CA ARG A 169 1.15 -27.38 -1.40
C ARG A 169 2.09 -27.36 -0.20
N ASP A 170 2.37 -28.52 0.36
CA ASP A 170 3.38 -28.64 1.41
C ASP A 170 4.78 -28.69 0.76
N PRO A 171 5.86 -28.23 1.41
CA PRO A 171 7.20 -28.29 0.83
C PRO A 171 7.62 -29.72 0.47
N ASP A 172 7.23 -30.69 1.31
CA ASP A 172 7.62 -32.10 1.21
C ASP A 172 6.54 -32.99 0.57
N GLN A 173 5.31 -32.49 0.41
CA GLN A 173 4.21 -33.23 -0.19
C GLN A 173 3.67 -32.48 -1.41
N GLY A 174 3.24 -33.20 -2.45
CA GLY A 174 2.62 -32.58 -3.61
C GLY A 174 1.37 -31.75 -3.28
N PRO A 175 0.79 -31.04 -4.25
CA PRO A 175 -0.46 -30.30 -4.05
C PRO A 175 -1.56 -31.18 -3.45
N LYS A 176 -2.44 -30.59 -2.63
CA LYS A 176 -3.55 -31.31 -1.96
C LYS A 176 -4.68 -31.69 -2.94
N TRP A 177 -4.42 -32.62 -3.84
CA TRP A 177 -5.33 -33.02 -4.93
C TRP A 177 -6.69 -33.54 -4.47
N HIS A 178 -6.80 -34.09 -3.26
CA HIS A 178 -8.09 -34.52 -2.70
C HIS A 178 -9.10 -33.37 -2.56
N LEU A 179 -8.63 -32.11 -2.49
CA LEU A 179 -9.47 -30.92 -2.41
C LEU A 179 -9.85 -30.35 -3.80
N PHE A 180 -9.33 -30.93 -4.89
CA PHE A 180 -9.50 -30.40 -6.24
C PHE A 180 -10.97 -30.24 -6.65
N GLY A 181 -11.80 -31.24 -6.37
CA GLY A 181 -13.23 -31.19 -6.73
C GLY A 181 -13.96 -30.02 -6.09
N GLN A 182 -13.69 -29.77 -4.80
CA GLN A 182 -14.30 -28.65 -4.07
C GLN A 182 -13.78 -27.30 -4.56
N ILE A 183 -12.47 -27.16 -4.75
CA ILE A 183 -11.89 -25.92 -5.28
C ILE A 183 -12.43 -25.64 -6.69
N LYS A 184 -12.57 -26.64 -7.56
CA LYS A 184 -13.17 -26.46 -8.90
C LYS A 184 -14.60 -25.92 -8.80
N GLN A 185 -15.44 -26.48 -7.93
CA GLN A 185 -16.80 -25.98 -7.71
C GLN A 185 -16.82 -24.55 -7.17
N ILE A 186 -15.90 -24.21 -6.27
CA ILE A 186 -15.75 -22.84 -5.74
C ILE A 186 -15.31 -21.88 -6.84
N SER A 187 -14.35 -22.28 -7.68
CA SER A 187 -13.89 -21.50 -8.83
C SER A 187 -14.99 -21.27 -9.86
N GLU A 188 -15.84 -22.27 -10.14
CA GLU A 188 -17.01 -22.11 -11.02
C GLU A 188 -17.97 -21.04 -10.45
N ARG A 189 -18.34 -21.16 -9.17
CA ARG A 189 -19.19 -20.16 -8.49
C ARG A 189 -18.58 -18.76 -8.51
N TRP A 190 -17.26 -18.66 -8.33
CA TRP A 190 -16.56 -17.37 -8.38
C TRP A 190 -16.57 -16.77 -9.78
N LEU A 191 -16.28 -17.57 -10.81
CA LEU A 191 -16.31 -17.13 -12.21
C LEU A 191 -17.69 -16.63 -12.64
N ASP A 192 -18.76 -17.22 -12.10
CA ASP A 192 -20.13 -16.87 -12.47
C ASP A 192 -20.63 -15.57 -11.81
N ALA A 193 -20.22 -15.29 -10.56
CA ALA A 193 -20.80 -14.20 -9.77
C ALA A 193 -19.81 -13.09 -9.37
N TYR A 194 -18.50 -13.31 -9.49
CA TYR A 194 -17.47 -12.41 -8.94
C TYR A 194 -16.34 -12.07 -9.93
N LEU A 195 -16.47 -12.46 -11.21
CA LEU A 195 -15.62 -11.99 -12.29
C LEU A 195 -16.40 -11.03 -13.18
N THR A 196 -15.88 -9.82 -13.37
CA THR A 196 -16.45 -8.84 -14.31
C THR A 196 -15.41 -8.47 -15.35
N CYS A 197 -15.79 -8.43 -16.62
CA CYS A 197 -14.94 -7.98 -17.71
C CYS A 197 -15.45 -6.63 -18.24
N ARG A 198 -14.56 -5.64 -18.34
CA ARG A 198 -14.84 -4.31 -18.92
C ARG A 198 -13.80 -3.94 -19.98
N GLY A 199 -14.16 -3.04 -20.89
CA GLY A 199 -13.24 -2.51 -21.90
C GLY A 199 -12.73 -3.57 -22.89
N ASN A 200 -13.63 -4.43 -23.39
CA ASN A 200 -13.28 -5.52 -24.32
C ASN A 200 -12.30 -6.57 -23.76
N THR A 201 -12.29 -6.75 -22.44
CA THR A 201 -11.61 -7.88 -21.79
C THR A 201 -12.48 -9.13 -21.81
N HIS A 202 -11.85 -10.30 -21.66
CA HIS A 202 -12.53 -11.59 -21.75
C HIS A 202 -12.07 -12.54 -20.65
N ILE A 203 -12.97 -13.41 -20.20
CA ILE A 203 -12.70 -14.37 -19.11
C ILE A 203 -11.50 -15.28 -19.40
N GLY A 204 -11.23 -15.56 -20.67
CA GLY A 204 -10.11 -16.41 -21.09
C GLY A 204 -8.73 -15.80 -20.79
N GLN A 205 -8.66 -14.49 -20.51
CA GLN A 205 -7.43 -13.84 -20.05
C GLN A 205 -6.99 -14.35 -18.68
N LEU A 206 -7.86 -15.01 -17.89
CA LEU A 206 -7.46 -15.74 -16.69
C LEU A 206 -6.59 -16.97 -16.97
N LEU A 207 -6.30 -17.31 -18.23
CA LEU A 207 -5.21 -18.24 -18.56
C LEU A 207 -3.83 -17.62 -18.36
N TYR A 208 -3.74 -16.28 -18.35
CA TYR A 208 -2.53 -15.58 -17.97
C TYR A 208 -2.26 -15.79 -16.48
N GLN A 209 -1.05 -16.27 -16.20
CA GLN A 209 -0.68 -16.77 -14.88
C GLN A 209 -0.86 -15.72 -13.77
N GLU A 210 -0.55 -14.46 -14.06
CA GLU A 210 -0.68 -13.36 -13.11
C GLU A 210 -2.15 -13.07 -12.75
N LEU A 211 -3.03 -12.99 -13.76
CA LEU A 211 -4.47 -12.78 -13.53
C LEU A 211 -5.11 -14.00 -12.84
N ALA A 212 -4.66 -15.21 -13.19
CA ALA A 212 -5.04 -16.43 -12.50
C ALA A 212 -4.63 -16.41 -11.01
N ASP A 213 -3.45 -15.88 -10.69
CA ASP A 213 -3.00 -15.71 -9.31
C ASP A 213 -3.83 -14.70 -8.52
N MET A 214 -4.25 -13.61 -9.17
CA MET A 214 -5.18 -12.65 -8.56
C MET A 214 -6.52 -13.29 -8.23
N ALA A 215 -7.10 -14.04 -9.18
CA ALA A 215 -8.32 -14.80 -8.95
C ALA A 215 -8.16 -15.82 -7.80
N CYS A 216 -7.05 -16.57 -7.79
CA CYS A 216 -6.73 -17.50 -6.71
C CYS A 216 -6.60 -16.79 -5.35
N ALA A 217 -6.04 -15.57 -5.31
CA ALA A 217 -5.94 -14.78 -4.08
C ALA A 217 -7.32 -14.36 -3.55
N ARG A 218 -8.27 -13.98 -4.43
CA ARG A 218 -9.64 -13.64 -4.01
C ARG A 218 -10.40 -14.85 -3.48
N ILE A 219 -10.25 -16.00 -4.15
CA ILE A 219 -10.83 -17.27 -3.66
C ILE A 219 -10.22 -17.67 -2.31
N GLU A 220 -8.90 -17.57 -2.16
CA GLU A 220 -8.20 -17.87 -0.90
C GLU A 220 -8.69 -16.97 0.24
N ALA A 221 -8.82 -15.67 -0.01
CA ALA A 221 -9.32 -14.72 0.97
C ALA A 221 -10.76 -15.04 1.41
N ALA A 222 -11.65 -15.38 0.48
CA ALA A 222 -13.03 -15.77 0.77
C ALA A 222 -13.12 -17.09 1.56
N ILE A 223 -12.19 -18.03 1.33
CA ILE A 223 -12.09 -19.26 2.12
C ILE A 223 -11.57 -18.95 3.53
N SER A 224 -10.51 -18.14 3.66
CA SER A 224 -9.97 -17.72 4.95
C SER A 224 -10.99 -16.95 5.79
N GLY A 225 -11.77 -16.05 5.18
CA GLY A 225 -12.84 -15.29 5.85
C GLY A 225 -13.99 -16.14 6.35
N ALA A 226 -14.23 -17.33 5.76
CA ALA A 226 -15.24 -18.27 6.23
C ALA A 226 -14.80 -19.11 7.44
N LYS A 227 -13.51 -19.06 7.82
CA LYS A 227 -12.98 -19.84 8.93
C LYS A 227 -13.36 -19.24 10.29
N SER A 228 -13.64 -20.12 11.24
CA SER A 228 -14.11 -19.75 12.58
C SER A 228 -13.36 -20.56 13.65
N GLY A 229 -13.27 -19.99 14.86
CA GLY A 229 -12.60 -20.63 16.00
C GLY A 229 -11.14 -21.00 15.71
N LYS A 230 -10.79 -22.27 15.94
CA LYS A 230 -9.42 -22.80 15.85
C LYS A 230 -8.85 -22.85 14.43
N ASP A 231 -9.70 -22.73 13.41
CA ASP A 231 -9.28 -22.81 12.00
C ASP A 231 -8.81 -21.47 11.44
N ARG A 232 -8.95 -20.38 12.21
CA ARG A 232 -8.49 -19.04 11.81
C ARG A 232 -6.99 -19.00 11.50
N PRO A 233 -6.55 -18.11 10.61
CA PRO A 233 -5.12 -17.93 10.32
C PRO A 233 -4.32 -17.63 11.59
N GLN A 234 -3.22 -18.35 11.79
CA GLN A 234 -2.28 -18.08 12.88
C GLN A 234 -1.25 -17.05 12.41
N VAL A 235 -1.12 -15.94 13.12
CA VAL A 235 -0.07 -14.96 12.85
C VAL A 235 1.30 -15.52 13.22
N VAL A 236 2.29 -15.24 12.39
CA VAL A 236 3.70 -15.47 12.70
C VAL A 236 4.29 -14.12 13.06
N LEU A 237 4.72 -13.97 14.31
CA LEU A 237 5.39 -12.75 14.77
C LEU A 237 6.87 -12.77 14.38
N ASP A 238 7.47 -11.59 14.35
CA ASP A 238 8.92 -11.45 14.26
C ASP A 238 9.57 -12.18 15.46
N PRO A 239 10.52 -13.11 15.21
CA PRO A 239 11.10 -13.93 16.27
C PRO A 239 12.02 -13.16 17.22
N TYR A 240 12.56 -12.02 16.80
CA TYR A 240 13.48 -11.21 17.60
C TYR A 240 12.77 -10.01 18.23
N ASN A 241 11.88 -9.36 17.48
CA ASN A 241 11.14 -8.18 17.92
C ASN A 241 9.62 -8.38 17.71
N PRO A 242 8.97 -9.26 18.47
CA PRO A 242 7.57 -9.63 18.25
C PRO A 242 6.59 -8.46 18.48
N SER A 243 7.01 -7.45 19.25
CA SER A 243 6.22 -6.25 19.56
C SER A 243 6.89 -4.99 19.04
N GLY A 244 6.10 -4.08 18.47
CA GLY A 244 6.48 -2.68 18.29
C GLY A 244 5.80 -1.79 19.33
N SER A 245 6.33 -0.57 19.46
CA SER A 245 5.83 0.42 20.40
C SER A 245 6.11 1.82 19.89
N THR A 246 5.17 2.73 20.15
CA THR A 246 5.33 4.17 19.91
C THR A 246 6.50 4.79 20.67
N HIS A 247 6.98 4.14 21.73
CA HIS A 247 8.15 4.56 22.52
C HIS A 247 9.44 4.76 21.70
N HIS A 248 9.57 4.05 20.58
CA HIS A 248 10.79 4.05 19.78
C HIS A 248 10.76 5.08 18.64
N VAL A 249 9.71 5.90 18.56
CA VAL A 249 9.63 6.93 17.52
C VAL A 249 10.50 8.10 17.90
N ASP A 250 11.55 8.32 17.09
CA ASP A 250 12.45 9.47 17.17
C ASP A 250 13.14 9.66 15.81
N PHE A 251 12.79 10.71 15.09
CA PHE A 251 13.41 11.04 13.80
C PHE A 251 13.36 12.54 13.52
N THR A 252 14.18 13.00 12.58
CA THR A 252 14.18 14.39 12.11
C THR A 252 13.66 14.44 10.69
N THR A 253 12.84 15.45 10.37
CA THR A 253 12.29 15.63 9.02
C THR A 253 12.21 17.11 8.65
N THR A 254 12.24 17.37 7.34
CA THR A 254 12.03 18.68 6.71
C THR A 254 10.61 18.84 6.17
N LYS A 255 9.74 17.82 6.28
CA LYS A 255 8.36 17.89 5.78
C LYS A 255 7.57 19.02 6.46
N THR A 256 6.92 19.82 5.61
CA THR A 256 6.10 20.99 5.99
C THR A 256 4.66 20.58 6.32
N SER A 257 4.11 19.58 5.63
CA SER A 257 2.81 18.98 5.93
C SER A 257 2.88 18.16 7.21
N ARG A 258 2.36 18.72 8.29
CA ARG A 258 2.42 18.14 9.64
C ARG A 258 1.33 18.69 10.54
N TYR A 259 0.90 17.87 11.49
CA TYR A 259 -0.11 18.16 12.49
C TYR A 259 0.50 18.13 13.89
N ARG A 260 0.30 19.18 14.69
CA ARG A 260 0.75 19.23 16.09
C ARG A 260 -0.29 18.55 16.97
N THR A 261 0.12 17.51 17.70
CA THR A 261 -0.83 16.67 18.43
C THR A 261 -1.22 17.23 19.79
N ASP A 262 -2.45 16.94 20.22
CA ASP A 262 -2.94 17.16 21.57
C ASP A 262 -2.19 16.25 22.56
N PRO A 263 -1.53 16.83 23.59
CA PRO A 263 -0.83 16.06 24.61
C PRO A 263 -1.67 15.02 25.37
N ARG A 264 -2.99 15.14 25.32
CA ARG A 264 -3.93 14.24 25.99
C ARG A 264 -4.33 13.04 25.13
N ARG A 265 -3.98 13.03 23.84
CA ARG A 265 -4.51 12.08 22.84
C ARG A 265 -3.43 11.37 22.02
N CYS A 266 -2.21 11.90 21.92
CA CYS A 266 -1.14 11.25 21.18
C CYS A 266 0.19 11.27 21.94
N HIS A 267 0.87 10.11 21.97
CA HIS A 267 2.20 9.96 22.55
C HIS A 267 3.28 10.75 21.79
N ILE A 268 3.12 10.92 20.47
CA ILE A 268 4.07 11.59 19.58
C ILE A 268 3.72 13.08 19.47
N ASP A 269 4.70 13.98 19.50
CA ASP A 269 4.48 15.44 19.43
C ASP A 269 3.97 15.96 18.07
N TRP A 270 4.41 15.33 16.98
CA TRP A 270 4.05 15.69 15.61
C TRP A 270 3.62 14.48 14.80
N VAL A 271 2.53 14.63 14.05
CA VAL A 271 2.13 13.70 12.99
C VAL A 271 2.54 14.29 11.66
N ILE A 272 3.30 13.54 10.86
CA ILE A 272 3.71 13.95 9.52
C ILE A 272 2.63 13.50 8.54
N THR A 273 2.01 14.43 7.82
CA THR A 273 0.88 14.15 6.94
C THR A 273 1.33 14.09 5.49
N ASP A 274 0.73 13.19 4.73
CA ASP A 274 0.90 13.00 3.29
C ASP A 274 -0.33 13.50 2.51
N SER A 275 -1.44 13.80 3.22
CA SER A 275 -2.61 14.47 2.67
C SER A 275 -3.36 15.30 3.73
N ASP A 276 -4.18 16.25 3.28
CA ASP A 276 -5.05 17.06 4.17
C ASP A 276 -6.06 16.19 4.93
N TRP A 277 -6.41 15.03 4.39
CA TRP A 277 -7.36 14.10 5.00
C TRP A 277 -6.85 13.52 6.31
N GLU A 278 -5.56 13.24 6.38
CA GLU A 278 -4.93 12.73 7.59
C GLU A 278 -4.85 13.79 8.69
N ALA A 279 -4.63 15.05 8.31
CA ALA A 279 -4.63 16.18 9.24
C ALA A 279 -6.03 16.37 9.86
N GLU A 280 -7.08 16.29 9.04
CA GLU A 280 -8.45 16.36 9.53
C GLU A 280 -8.80 15.15 10.39
N PHE A 281 -8.36 13.96 10.02
CA PHE A 281 -8.55 12.76 10.83
C PHE A 281 -7.95 12.92 12.23
N CYS A 282 -6.75 13.50 12.34
CA CYS A 282 -6.18 13.84 13.64
C CYS A 282 -7.11 14.77 14.45
N ARG A 283 -7.63 15.83 13.81
CA ARG A 283 -8.55 16.78 14.45
C ARG A 283 -9.83 16.11 14.96
N VAL A 284 -10.42 15.20 14.19
CA VAL A 284 -11.64 14.47 14.56
C VAL A 284 -11.34 13.47 15.68
N ALA A 285 -10.27 12.68 15.55
CA ALA A 285 -9.88 11.69 16.56
C ALA A 285 -9.61 12.34 17.92
N GLU A 286 -8.97 13.51 17.97
CA GLU A 286 -8.66 14.20 19.23
C GLU A 286 -9.91 14.70 19.97
N ARG A 287 -10.94 15.12 19.23
CA ARG A 287 -12.19 15.64 19.79
C ARG A 287 -13.16 14.54 20.21
N HIS A 288 -13.05 13.35 19.62
CA HIS A 288 -14.01 12.29 19.85
C HIS A 288 -13.93 11.74 21.30
N PRO A 289 -15.05 11.67 22.05
CA PRO A 289 -15.02 11.32 23.47
C PRO A 289 -14.60 9.88 23.74
N ARG A 290 -14.88 8.94 22.82
CA ARG A 290 -14.49 7.53 22.97
C ARG A 290 -13.05 7.24 22.53
N VAL A 291 -12.37 8.16 21.83
CA VAL A 291 -10.95 7.94 21.49
C VAL A 291 -10.14 8.13 22.77
N LEU A 292 -9.24 7.20 23.07
CA LEU A 292 -8.36 7.24 24.22
C LEU A 292 -6.99 7.77 23.81
N ALA A 293 -6.42 7.16 22.77
CA ALA A 293 -5.17 7.57 22.16
C ALA A 293 -5.19 7.27 20.66
N TYR A 294 -4.34 7.93 19.88
CA TYR A 294 -4.13 7.59 18.47
C TYR A 294 -2.67 7.79 18.08
N VAL A 295 -2.26 7.17 16.99
CA VAL A 295 -0.94 7.37 16.40
C VAL A 295 -0.98 7.17 14.88
N LYS A 296 -0.28 8.03 14.13
CA LYS A 296 -0.01 7.79 12.72
C LYS A 296 1.14 6.78 12.60
N ASN A 297 1.00 5.83 11.69
CA ASN A 297 2.02 4.86 11.35
C ASN A 297 3.12 5.46 10.45
N HIS A 298 3.81 6.49 10.94
CA HIS A 298 4.95 7.10 10.28
C HIS A 298 6.21 6.78 11.08
N ASN A 299 7.17 6.07 10.47
CA ASN A 299 8.36 5.52 11.16
C ASN A 299 8.05 4.66 12.40
N LEU A 300 6.85 4.08 12.47
CA LEU A 300 6.43 3.24 13.59
C LEU A 300 6.82 1.77 13.38
N GLY A 301 6.91 1.32 12.12
CA GLY A 301 7.20 -0.06 11.74
C GLY A 301 6.02 -1.01 11.98
N PHE A 302 4.79 -0.50 11.92
CA PHE A 302 3.58 -1.31 11.90
C PHE A 302 3.27 -1.72 10.46
N GLU A 303 3.50 -2.99 10.14
CA GLU A 303 3.41 -3.51 8.77
C GLU A 303 2.57 -4.77 8.74
N VAL A 304 1.79 -4.90 7.68
CA VAL A 304 0.83 -5.98 7.45
C VAL A 304 1.27 -6.73 6.20
N PRO A 305 1.79 -7.96 6.35
CA PRO A 305 2.08 -8.81 5.21
C PRO A 305 0.80 -9.10 4.44
N TYR A 306 0.87 -9.01 3.11
CA TYR A 306 -0.19 -9.43 2.21
C TYR A 306 0.41 -9.98 0.92
N ARG A 307 -0.44 -10.61 0.11
CA ARG A 307 -0.05 -11.08 -1.21
C ARG A 307 -0.84 -10.37 -2.28
N GLN A 308 -0.13 -9.91 -3.31
CA GLN A 308 -0.70 -9.36 -4.53
C GLN A 308 -0.23 -10.23 -5.71
N GLY A 309 -1.16 -10.97 -6.32
CA GLY A 309 -0.82 -11.98 -7.33
C GLY A 309 0.12 -13.05 -6.75
N SER A 310 1.33 -13.17 -7.32
CA SER A 310 2.39 -14.07 -6.86
C SER A 310 3.38 -13.45 -5.86
N SER A 311 3.34 -12.14 -5.65
CA SER A 311 4.35 -11.41 -4.86
C SER A 311 3.88 -11.13 -3.44
N ASN A 312 4.75 -11.41 -2.47
CA ASN A 312 4.56 -10.97 -1.09
C ASN A 312 4.92 -9.49 -0.99
N ARG A 313 4.04 -8.72 -0.35
CA ARG A 313 4.21 -7.28 -0.14
C ARG A 313 3.91 -6.92 1.31
N LEU A 314 4.41 -5.77 1.72
CA LEU A 314 4.11 -5.17 3.02
C LEU A 314 3.20 -3.97 2.79
N TYR A 315 2.09 -3.96 3.52
CA TYR A 315 1.16 -2.85 3.57
C TYR A 315 1.35 -2.12 4.89
N ARG A 316 1.40 -0.79 4.83
CA ARG A 316 1.51 0.10 5.99
C ARG A 316 0.19 0.86 6.13
N PRO A 317 -0.67 0.49 7.09
CA PRO A 317 -1.90 1.22 7.38
C PRO A 317 -1.63 2.62 7.90
N ASP A 318 -2.55 3.57 7.76
CA ASP A 318 -2.30 4.97 8.12
C ASP A 318 -2.26 5.23 9.64
N PHE A 319 -3.24 4.73 10.41
CA PHE A 319 -3.37 5.01 11.84
C PHE A 319 -3.70 3.80 12.69
N ILE A 320 -3.34 3.87 13.98
CA ILE A 320 -3.88 3.04 15.05
C ILE A 320 -4.59 3.95 16.04
N VAL A 321 -5.82 3.62 16.40
CA VAL A 321 -6.65 4.37 17.35
C VAL A 321 -7.11 3.45 18.47
N LEU A 322 -6.85 3.83 19.72
CA LEU A 322 -7.42 3.18 20.89
C LEU A 322 -8.79 3.78 21.18
N VAL A 323 -9.80 2.93 21.25
CA VAL A 323 -11.19 3.35 21.44
C VAL A 323 -11.81 2.65 22.64
N ASN A 324 -12.52 3.42 23.46
CA ASN A 324 -13.41 2.91 24.48
C ASN A 324 -14.75 2.50 23.85
N ASP A 325 -14.95 1.19 23.74
CA ASP A 325 -16.17 0.57 23.23
C ASP A 325 -17.12 0.05 24.31
N GLY A 326 -16.95 0.51 25.55
CA GLY A 326 -17.78 0.10 26.67
C GLY A 326 -17.31 -1.17 27.40
N HIS A 327 -16.18 -1.76 27.00
CA HIS A 327 -15.55 -2.88 27.72
C HIS A 327 -14.71 -2.44 28.94
N GLY A 328 -14.67 -1.14 29.23
CA GLY A 328 -13.92 -0.56 30.34
C GLY A 328 -12.56 0.02 29.91
N PRO A 329 -11.89 0.76 30.79
CA PRO A 329 -10.63 1.44 30.48
C PRO A 329 -9.45 0.49 30.25
N ASP A 330 -9.52 -0.73 30.80
CA ASP A 330 -8.43 -1.71 30.76
C ASP A 330 -8.52 -2.67 29.55
N ASP A 331 -9.60 -2.60 28.75
CA ASP A 331 -9.79 -3.42 27.54
C ASP A 331 -10.21 -2.54 26.34
N PRO A 332 -9.34 -1.61 25.88
CA PRO A 332 -9.65 -0.77 24.73
C PRO A 332 -9.55 -1.54 23.41
N LEU A 333 -10.40 -1.16 22.45
CA LEU A 333 -10.31 -1.65 21.08
C LEU A 333 -9.20 -0.91 20.32
N HIS A 334 -8.24 -1.67 19.79
CA HIS A 334 -7.22 -1.17 18.88
C HIS A 334 -7.74 -1.18 17.45
N LEU A 335 -8.12 -0.02 16.95
CA LEU A 335 -8.66 0.12 15.61
C LEU A 335 -7.56 0.55 14.65
N VAL A 336 -7.28 -0.28 13.65
CA VAL A 336 -6.47 0.10 12.50
C VAL A 336 -7.34 0.86 11.52
N VAL A 337 -6.89 2.05 11.11
CA VAL A 337 -7.62 2.95 10.23
C VAL A 337 -6.82 3.21 8.98
N GLU A 338 -7.45 3.01 7.83
CA GLU A 338 -6.95 3.40 6.51
C GLU A 338 -7.79 4.54 5.94
N ILE A 339 -7.13 5.57 5.40
CA ILE A 339 -7.75 6.72 4.77
C ILE A 339 -7.50 6.64 3.26
N LYS A 340 -8.57 6.42 2.47
CA LYS A 340 -8.49 6.31 1.01
C LYS A 340 -9.35 7.35 0.30
N GLY A 341 -8.74 8.11 -0.60
CA GLY A 341 -9.45 8.89 -1.61
C GLY A 341 -10.03 7.98 -2.71
N TYR A 342 -9.18 7.34 -3.51
CA TYR A 342 -9.58 6.46 -4.62
C TYR A 342 -9.35 4.98 -4.31
N ARG A 343 -10.29 4.11 -4.73
CA ARG A 343 -10.27 2.66 -4.44
C ARG A 343 -9.88 1.85 -5.67
N GLY A 344 -8.60 1.48 -5.78
CA GLY A 344 -8.07 0.54 -6.79
C GLY A 344 -8.15 -0.94 -6.38
N GLU A 345 -7.72 -1.85 -7.26
CA GLU A 345 -7.66 -3.30 -6.96
C GLU A 345 -6.64 -3.65 -5.86
N ASP A 346 -5.54 -2.90 -5.76
CA ASP A 346 -4.54 -3.06 -4.71
C ASP A 346 -5.11 -2.75 -3.31
N ALA A 347 -6.06 -1.81 -3.23
CA ALA A 347 -6.76 -1.48 -1.99
C ALA A 347 -7.60 -2.66 -1.48
N ARG A 348 -8.24 -3.42 -2.39
CA ARG A 348 -9.03 -4.60 -2.02
C ARG A 348 -8.17 -5.70 -1.42
N ASP A 349 -7.00 -5.99 -2.01
CA ASP A 349 -6.09 -7.02 -1.50
C ASP A 349 -5.56 -6.67 -0.10
N LYS A 350 -5.24 -5.40 0.16
CA LYS A 350 -4.82 -4.88 1.47
C LYS A 350 -5.92 -5.05 2.53
N LYS A 351 -7.15 -4.66 2.20
CA LYS A 351 -8.32 -4.83 3.07
C LYS A 351 -8.58 -6.31 3.39
N LEU A 352 -8.58 -7.18 2.39
CA LEU A 352 -8.81 -8.62 2.59
C LEU A 352 -7.74 -9.27 3.46
N ALA A 353 -6.47 -8.85 3.33
CA ALA A 353 -5.40 -9.32 4.20
C ALA A 353 -5.64 -8.92 5.66
N MET A 354 -6.07 -7.67 5.88
CA MET A 354 -6.36 -7.17 7.21
C MET A 354 -7.57 -7.88 7.85
N GLU A 355 -8.70 -7.95 7.15
CA GLU A 355 -9.97 -8.47 7.68
C GLU A 355 -9.97 -9.99 7.84
N ASN A 356 -9.35 -10.73 6.91
CA ASN A 356 -9.43 -12.19 6.91
C ASN A 356 -8.23 -12.88 7.55
N HIS A 357 -7.08 -12.19 7.70
CA HIS A 357 -5.85 -12.79 8.22
C HIS A 357 -5.31 -12.06 9.44
N TRP A 358 -5.02 -10.77 9.32
CA TRP A 358 -4.31 -10.03 10.36
C TRP A 358 -5.15 -9.84 11.62
N VAL A 359 -6.32 -9.21 11.51
CA VAL A 359 -7.20 -8.94 12.67
C VAL A 359 -7.65 -10.24 13.35
N PRO A 360 -8.17 -11.26 12.63
CA PRO A 360 -8.58 -12.51 13.28
C PRO A 360 -7.42 -13.23 13.95
N GLY A 361 -6.23 -13.23 13.35
CA GLY A 361 -5.06 -13.94 13.86
C GLY A 361 -4.41 -13.24 15.07
N VAL A 362 -4.34 -11.90 15.06
CA VAL A 362 -3.88 -11.13 16.24
C VAL A 362 -4.85 -11.29 17.40
N ASN A 363 -6.16 -11.21 17.15
CA ASN A 363 -7.18 -11.41 18.19
C ASN A 363 -7.17 -12.83 18.76
N GLN A 364 -6.83 -13.84 17.95
CA GLN A 364 -6.68 -15.21 18.41
C GLN A 364 -5.43 -15.40 19.29
N LEU A 365 -4.36 -14.63 19.06
CA LEU A 365 -3.16 -14.66 19.89
C LEU A 365 -3.43 -14.12 21.30
N GLY A 366 -4.26 -13.08 21.43
CA GLY A 366 -4.69 -12.52 22.72
C GLY A 366 -3.67 -11.60 23.43
N ASP A 367 -2.38 -11.68 23.10
CA ASP A 367 -1.30 -10.93 23.77
C ASP A 367 -1.31 -9.40 23.55
N TYR A 368 -2.09 -8.92 22.58
CA TYR A 368 -2.12 -7.51 22.15
C TYR A 368 -3.50 -6.86 22.30
N GLY A 369 -4.40 -7.46 23.08
CA GLY A 369 -5.77 -6.98 23.25
C GLY A 369 -6.63 -7.21 22.01
N ARG A 370 -7.74 -6.45 21.91
CA ARG A 370 -8.72 -6.59 20.82
C ARG A 370 -8.40 -5.62 19.69
N TRP A 371 -8.45 -6.11 18.46
CA TRP A 371 -8.17 -5.37 17.24
C TRP A 371 -9.36 -5.33 16.29
N GLY A 372 -9.50 -4.21 15.59
CA GLY A 372 -10.45 -3.99 14.51
C GLY A 372 -9.79 -3.30 13.31
N PHE A 373 -10.50 -3.25 12.19
CA PHE A 373 -10.07 -2.54 10.99
C PHE A 373 -11.23 -1.77 10.36
N VAL A 374 -10.92 -0.58 9.85
CA VAL A 374 -11.83 0.26 9.06
C VAL A 374 -11.08 0.90 7.89
N GLU A 375 -11.81 1.13 6.80
CA GLU A 375 -11.37 1.91 5.63
C GLU A 375 -12.33 3.09 5.45
N PHE A 376 -11.80 4.31 5.36
CA PHE A 376 -12.57 5.51 4.99
C PHE A 376 -12.49 5.71 3.48
N THR A 377 -13.61 5.52 2.77
CA THR A 377 -13.73 5.73 1.32
C THR A 377 -14.85 6.70 0.97
N ASP A 378 -14.58 7.92 0.49
CA ASP A 378 -15.57 8.69 -0.32
C ASP A 378 -14.97 9.95 -0.99
N ALA A 379 -14.51 9.85 -2.24
CA ALA A 379 -13.91 10.95 -2.96
C ALA A 379 -14.88 12.03 -3.50
N TYR A 380 -16.19 12.00 -3.22
CA TYR A 380 -17.12 12.95 -3.87
C TYR A 380 -18.12 13.69 -2.97
N ALA A 381 -18.28 13.32 -1.70
CA ALA A 381 -19.17 14.03 -0.77
C ALA A 381 -18.44 15.03 0.17
N MET A 382 -17.12 15.17 0.04
CA MET A 382 -16.24 15.64 1.12
C MET A 382 -15.65 17.06 0.96
N GLN A 383 -16.16 17.92 0.06
CA GLN A 383 -15.65 19.29 -0.01
C GLN A 383 -16.35 20.25 0.97
N ASP A 384 -17.67 20.14 1.17
CA ASP A 384 -18.40 21.16 1.94
C ASP A 384 -18.67 20.78 3.42
N ASN A 385 -18.71 19.49 3.79
CA ASN A 385 -19.04 19.01 5.15
C ASN A 385 -18.10 17.89 5.67
N PHE A 386 -16.82 17.90 5.27
CA PHE A 386 -15.85 16.83 5.52
C PHE A 386 -15.73 16.38 6.98
N GLY A 387 -15.60 17.35 7.90
CA GLY A 387 -15.42 17.06 9.32
C GLY A 387 -16.64 16.39 9.96
N GLU A 388 -17.85 16.78 9.55
CA GLU A 388 -19.11 16.23 10.07
C GLU A 388 -19.36 14.81 9.53
N GLU A 389 -19.08 14.55 8.25
CA GLU A 389 -19.24 13.23 7.66
C GLU A 389 -18.16 12.25 8.15
N MET A 390 -16.92 12.72 8.36
CA MET A 390 -15.88 11.93 9.01
C MET A 390 -16.26 11.60 10.45
N GLU A 391 -16.80 12.56 11.21
CA GLU A 391 -17.29 12.33 12.57
C GLU A 391 -18.48 11.36 12.58
N LYS A 392 -19.44 11.51 11.65
CA LYS A 392 -20.57 10.59 11.51
C LYS A 392 -20.13 9.17 11.17
N ARG A 393 -19.24 8.98 10.19
CA ARG A 393 -18.70 7.65 9.85
C ARG A 393 -17.87 7.05 10.97
N PHE A 394 -17.10 7.89 11.66
CA PHE A 394 -16.36 7.45 12.84
C PHE A 394 -17.33 7.00 13.94
N ASN A 395 -18.41 7.74 14.19
CA ASN A 395 -19.48 7.34 15.11
C ASN A 395 -20.18 6.05 14.68
N GLU A 396 -20.59 5.92 13.42
CA GLU A 396 -21.22 4.72 12.86
C GLU A 396 -20.31 3.49 12.93
N MET A 397 -19.01 3.67 12.71
CA MET A 397 -18.01 2.60 12.80
C MET A 397 -17.87 2.09 14.22
N ILE A 398 -17.80 3.02 15.17
CA ILE A 398 -17.79 2.74 16.59
C ILE A 398 -19.10 1.99 16.93
N GLU A 399 -20.27 2.54 16.62
CA GLU A 399 -21.56 1.95 17.04
C GLU A 399 -21.99 0.69 16.27
N GLY A 400 -21.67 0.58 14.98
CA GLY A 400 -22.19 -0.43 14.05
C GLY A 400 -21.55 -1.82 14.14
N ARG A 401 -20.34 -1.94 14.72
CA ARG A 401 -19.72 -3.27 14.98
C ARG A 401 -20.15 -3.89 16.31
N TRP A 402 -21.03 -3.25 17.07
CA TRP A 402 -21.49 -3.71 18.40
C TRP A 402 -22.93 -4.26 18.43
N GLY A 403 -23.54 -4.51 17.27
CA GLY A 403 -24.89 -5.10 17.14
C GLY A 403 -24.97 -6.62 17.00
N GLY A 404 -23.88 -7.37 17.24
CA GLY A 404 -23.86 -8.84 17.12
C GLY A 404 -23.84 -9.54 18.48
N GLU A 405 -24.97 -10.16 18.83
CA GLU A 405 -25.22 -11.04 19.99
C GLU A 405 -25.22 -10.37 21.39
N ARG A 406 -26.30 -9.61 21.66
CA ARG A 406 -26.98 -9.77 22.95
C ARG A 406 -28.09 -10.81 22.78
N THR A 407 -27.82 -12.03 23.22
CA THR A 407 -28.87 -12.98 23.65
C THR A 407 -28.39 -13.63 24.95
N PRO A 408 -29.27 -13.77 25.96
CA PRO A 408 -28.96 -14.51 27.18
C PRO A 408 -28.68 -15.99 26.91
#